data_AF-A0A090QQ13-F1
#
_entry.id   AF-A0A090QQ13-F1
#
_cell.length_a   1.000
_cell.length_b   1.000
_cell.length_c   1.000
_cell.angle_alpha   90.00
_cell.angle_beta   90.00
_cell.angle_gamma   90.00
#
_symmetry.space_group_name_H-M   'P 1'
#
loop_
_entity.id
_entity.type
_entity.pdbx_description
1 polymer ?
#
loop_
_entity_poly.entity_id
_entity_poly.type
_entity_poly.pdbx_seq_one_letter_code
_entity_poly.pdbx_strand_id
1 'polypeptide(L)'
;MLAYLNLRLKLDHLERDFKMGSRTTGIVAVSILIAIFSVGFLASTFPTGADIMTIIFYNVGGIVIFLGFAWWKYSQYEKSLNPEERMKEAAPTALATENA
;
A
#
# COMPACT_ATOMS: atom_id res chain seq x y z
N MET A 1 -6.76 -8.70 -3.75
CA MET A 1 -7.32 -9.68 -4.72
C MET A 1 -6.72 -11.07 -4.54
N LEU A 2 -5.39 -11.21 -4.53
CA LEU A 2 -4.71 -12.51 -4.36
C LEU A 2 -5.09 -13.25 -3.07
N ALA A 3 -5.20 -12.54 -1.94
CA ALA A 3 -5.64 -13.14 -0.67
C ALA A 3 -7.04 -13.76 -0.79
N TYR A 4 -7.99 -13.05 -1.42
CA TYR A 4 -9.33 -13.57 -1.65
C TYR A 4 -9.34 -14.81 -2.55
N LEU A 5 -8.56 -14.80 -3.64
CA LEU A 5 -8.42 -15.95 -4.53
C LEU A 5 -7.82 -17.16 -3.78
N ASN A 6 -6.76 -16.94 -3.00
CA ASN A 6 -6.11 -17.99 -2.21
C ASN A 6 -7.08 -18.61 -1.20
N LEU A 7 -7.85 -17.78 -0.48
CA LEU A 7 -8.88 -18.22 0.44
C LEU A 7 -9.98 -19.03 -0.27
N ARG A 8 -10.44 -18.58 -1.45
CA ARG A 8 -11.49 -19.28 -2.22
C ARG A 8 -11.01 -20.61 -2.83
N LEU A 9 -9.70 -20.72 -3.09
CA LEU A 9 -9.10 -21.96 -3.60
C LEU A 9 -8.90 -23.00 -2.50
N LYS A 10 -8.35 -22.60 -1.35
CA LYS A 10 -7.88 -23.53 -0.29
C LYS A 10 -8.78 -23.62 0.94
N LEU A 11 -9.47 -22.55 1.28
CA LEU A 11 -10.14 -22.37 2.59
C LEU A 11 -11.62 -22.00 2.42
N ASP A 12 -12.28 -22.49 1.35
CA ASP A 12 -13.65 -22.11 1.02
C ASP A 12 -14.71 -22.65 2.00
N HIS A 13 -14.35 -23.71 2.73
CA HIS A 13 -15.18 -24.35 3.74
C HIS A 13 -15.31 -23.51 5.02
N LEU A 14 -14.46 -22.50 5.23
CA LEU A 14 -14.56 -21.63 6.39
C LEU A 14 -15.82 -20.76 6.31
N GLU A 15 -16.53 -20.65 7.42
CA GLU A 15 -17.64 -19.69 7.56
C GLU A 15 -17.09 -18.27 7.49
N ARG A 16 -17.78 -17.42 6.72
CA ARG A 16 -17.31 -16.07 6.43
C ARG A 16 -18.52 -15.19 6.21
N ASP A 17 -18.52 -14.04 6.87
CA ASP A 17 -19.65 -13.11 6.89
C ASP A 17 -19.96 -12.55 5.48
N PHE A 18 -18.92 -12.41 4.63
CA PHE A 18 -19.06 -12.03 3.24
C PHE A 18 -18.49 -13.08 2.28
N LYS A 19 -19.34 -13.58 1.37
CA LYS A 19 -18.98 -14.47 0.25
C LYS A 19 -19.59 -13.94 -1.04
N MET A 20 -18.74 -13.63 -2.02
CA MET A 20 -19.21 -13.20 -3.34
C MET A 20 -19.70 -14.42 -4.13
N GLY A 21 -21.03 -14.58 -4.20
CA GLY A 21 -21.72 -15.62 -4.97
C GLY A 21 -21.23 -17.05 -4.69
N SER A 22 -21.32 -17.90 -5.71
CA SER A 22 -20.82 -19.29 -5.66
C SER A 22 -19.28 -19.34 -5.65
N ARG A 23 -18.69 -20.50 -5.29
CA ARG A 23 -17.23 -20.69 -5.27
C ARG A 23 -16.60 -20.32 -6.61
N THR A 24 -17.15 -20.90 -7.67
CA THR A 24 -16.70 -20.71 -9.04
C THR A 24 -16.86 -19.25 -9.49
N THR A 25 -18.01 -18.63 -9.21
CA THR A 25 -18.24 -17.21 -9.56
C THR A 25 -17.21 -16.29 -8.90
N GLY A 26 -16.94 -16.47 -7.61
CA GLY A 26 -15.95 -15.67 -6.89
C GLY A 26 -14.52 -15.88 -7.38
N ILE A 27 -14.14 -17.11 -7.75
CA ILE A 27 -12.82 -17.40 -8.33
C ILE A 27 -12.69 -16.73 -9.71
N VAL A 28 -13.68 -16.92 -10.59
CA VAL A 28 -13.65 -16.36 -11.96
C VAL A 28 -13.59 -14.83 -11.92
N ALA A 29 -14.44 -14.19 -11.12
CA ALA A 29 -14.46 -12.73 -11.00
C ALA A 29 -13.12 -12.16 -10.53
N VAL A 30 -12.53 -12.74 -9.48
CA VAL A 30 -11.25 -12.27 -8.95
C VAL A 30 -10.08 -12.58 -9.88
N SER A 31 -10.10 -13.72 -10.58
CA SER A 31 -9.08 -14.04 -11.59
C SER A 31 -9.12 -13.08 -12.77
N ILE A 32 -10.30 -12.74 -13.29
CA ILE A 32 -10.46 -11.73 -14.35
C ILE A 32 -9.93 -10.38 -13.86
N LEU A 33 -10.30 -9.98 -12.64
CA LEU A 33 -9.87 -8.70 -12.08
C LEU A 33 -8.35 -8.64 -11.91
N ILE A 34 -7.71 -9.74 -11.46
CA ILE A 34 -6.25 -9.85 -11.39
C ILE A 34 -5.62 -9.72 -12.79
N ALA A 35 -6.19 -10.36 -13.81
CA ALA A 35 -5.66 -10.30 -15.17
C ALA A 35 -5.72 -8.86 -15.73
N ILE A 36 -6.89 -8.21 -15.66
CA ILE A 36 -7.06 -6.83 -16.13
C ILE A 36 -6.18 -5.87 -15.35
N PHE A 37 -6.13 -6.02 -14.02
CA PHE A 37 -5.25 -5.21 -13.17
C PHE A 37 -3.78 -5.38 -13.53
N SER A 38 -3.32 -6.62 -13.77
CA SER A 38 -1.93 -6.90 -14.12
C SER A 38 -1.56 -6.29 -15.47
N VAL A 39 -2.43 -6.42 -16.47
CA VAL A 39 -2.24 -5.80 -17.79
C VAL A 39 -2.21 -4.28 -17.67
N GLY A 40 -3.18 -3.68 -16.95
CA GLY A 40 -3.25 -2.24 -16.75
C GLY A 40 -2.04 -1.69 -15.99
N PHE A 41 -1.60 -2.41 -14.95
CA PHE A 41 -0.41 -2.07 -14.17
C PHE A 41 0.84 -2.09 -15.04
N LEU A 42 1.05 -3.15 -15.83
CA LEU A 42 2.20 -3.26 -16.72
C LEU A 42 2.16 -2.23 -17.83
N ALA A 43 1.00 -1.99 -18.45
CA ALA A 43 0.84 -0.96 -19.48
C ALA A 43 1.10 0.46 -18.93
N SER A 44 0.67 0.74 -17.70
CA SER A 44 0.92 2.01 -17.03
C SER A 44 2.38 2.16 -16.58
N THR A 45 3.04 1.06 -16.20
CA THR A 45 4.43 1.07 -15.74
C THR A 45 5.41 1.10 -16.91
N PHE A 46 5.08 0.44 -18.03
CA PHE A 46 5.90 0.32 -19.23
C PHE A 46 5.10 0.70 -20.49
N PRO A 47 4.73 1.97 -20.67
CA PRO A 47 4.07 2.42 -21.89
C PRO A 47 5.00 2.21 -23.11
N THR A 48 4.44 1.65 -24.18
CA THR A 48 5.19 1.38 -25.42
C THR A 48 5.62 2.69 -26.10
N GLY A 49 6.90 2.81 -26.45
CA GLY A 49 7.44 3.96 -27.18
C GLY A 49 7.99 5.10 -26.30
N ALA A 50 7.97 4.93 -24.98
CA ALA A 50 8.61 5.86 -24.04
C ALA A 50 9.90 5.27 -23.46
N ASP A 51 10.87 6.13 -23.15
CA ASP A 51 12.14 5.72 -22.55
C ASP A 51 11.92 5.26 -21.09
N ILE A 52 12.25 3.99 -20.83
CA ILE A 52 12.15 3.33 -19.53
C ILE A 52 12.89 4.11 -18.44
N MET A 53 14.04 4.71 -18.76
CA MET A 53 14.81 5.49 -17.78
C MET A 53 14.01 6.71 -17.34
N THR A 54 13.44 7.45 -18.29
CA THR A 54 12.62 8.64 -18.01
C THR A 54 11.39 8.29 -17.15
N ILE A 55 10.73 7.16 -17.45
CA ILE A 55 9.57 6.69 -16.70
C ILE A 55 9.95 6.33 -15.26
N ILE A 56 11.04 5.58 -15.05
CA ILE A 56 11.50 5.21 -13.71
C ILE A 56 11.87 6.46 -12.91
N PHE A 57 12.61 7.40 -13.50
CA PHE A 57 12.98 8.64 -12.83
C PHE A 57 11.77 9.50 -12.47
N TYR A 58 10.77 9.60 -13.34
CA TYR A 58 9.57 10.37 -13.04
C TYR A 58 8.72 9.71 -11.94
N ASN A 59 8.43 8.41 -12.07
CA ASN A 59 7.53 7.70 -11.14
C ASN A 59 8.19 7.46 -9.77
N VAL A 60 9.45 7.02 -9.75
CA VAL A 60 10.16 6.69 -8.51
C VAL A 60 10.87 7.91 -7.94
N GLY A 61 11.40 8.80 -8.79
CA GLY A 61 12.15 9.97 -8.33
C GLY A 61 11.30 10.94 -7.52
N GLY A 62 10.04 11.18 -7.92
CA GLY A 62 9.14 12.02 -7.13
C GLY A 62 8.93 11.49 -5.70
N ILE A 63 8.77 10.18 -5.56
CA ILE A 63 8.63 9.51 -4.25
C ILE A 63 9.92 9.61 -3.45
N VAL A 64 11.07 9.34 -4.06
CA VAL A 64 12.37 9.39 -3.38
C VAL A 64 12.68 10.81 -2.88
N ILE A 65 12.44 11.83 -3.71
CA ILE A 65 12.65 13.23 -3.32
C ILE A 65 11.68 13.61 -2.19
N PHE A 66 10.40 13.25 -2.31
CA PHE A 66 9.39 13.57 -1.31
C PHE A 66 9.68 12.90 0.05
N LEU A 67 9.96 11.60 0.06
CA LEU A 67 10.29 10.86 1.28
C LEU A 67 11.62 11.32 1.88
N GLY A 68 12.62 11.61 1.04
CA GLY A 68 13.89 12.17 1.49
C GLY A 68 13.71 13.54 2.15
N PHE A 69 12.90 14.42 1.56
CA PHE A 69 12.58 15.73 2.14
C PHE A 69 11.77 15.59 3.44
N ALA A 70 10.76 14.72 3.47
CA ALA A 70 9.96 14.45 4.66
C ALA A 70 10.84 13.95 5.81
N TRP A 71 11.74 13.00 5.55
CA TRP A 71 12.70 12.53 6.53
C TRP A 71 13.64 13.64 6.98
N TRP A 72 14.21 14.41 6.05
CA TRP A 72 15.11 15.50 6.41
C TRP A 72 14.43 16.53 7.32
N LYS A 73 13.20 16.94 6.98
CA LYS A 73 12.39 17.83 7.80
C LYS A 73 12.06 17.23 9.16
N TYR A 74 11.71 15.95 9.21
CA TYR A 74 11.44 15.23 10.46
C TYR A 74 12.68 15.16 11.35
N SER A 75 13.85 14.86 10.79
CA SER A 75 15.11 14.84 11.55
C SER A 75 15.50 16.21 12.09
N GLN A 76 15.23 17.29 11.34
CA GLN A 76 15.41 18.66 11.82
C GLN A 76 14.45 18.97 12.98
N TYR A 77 13.20 18.53 12.86
CA TYR A 77 12.21 18.65 13.92
C TYR A 77 12.64 17.91 15.19
N GLU A 78 12.97 16.61 15.11
CA GLU A 78 13.45 15.82 16.26
C GLU A 78 14.65 16.47 16.97
N LYS A 79 15.57 17.09 16.23
CA LYS A 79 16.73 17.80 16.79
C LYS A 79 16.35 19.08 17.55
N SER A 80 15.22 19.68 17.21
CA SER A 80 14.70 20.87 17.88
C SER A 80 13.92 20.56 19.16
N LEU A 81 13.55 19.28 19.40
CA LEU A 81 12.76 18.88 20.56
C LEU A 81 13.61 18.68 21.81
N ASN A 82 13.08 19.11 22.94
CA ASN A 82 13.61 18.77 24.24
C ASN A 82 13.37 17.29 24.58
N PRO A 83 14.11 16.71 25.55
CA PRO A 83 13.97 15.31 25.93
C PRO A 83 12.53 14.88 26.28
N GLU A 84 11.78 15.74 26.99
CA GLU A 84 10.38 15.47 27.36
C GLU A 84 9.43 15.48 26.17
N GLU A 85 9.66 16.36 25.19
CA GLU A 85 8.83 16.48 24.00
C GLU A 85 9.02 15.27 23.08
N ARG A 86 10.27 14.79 22.92
CA ARG A 86 10.57 13.57 22.15
C ARG A 86 9.90 12.34 22.75
N MET A 87 9.83 12.25 24.09
CA MET A 87 9.14 11.14 24.76
C MET A 87 7.63 11.15 24.53
N LYS A 88 7.01 12.34 24.45
CA LYS A 88 5.59 12.49 24.12
C LYS A 88 5.29 12.17 22.67
N GLU A 89 6.19 12.53 21.76
CA GLU A 89 6.04 12.24 20.33
C GLU A 89 6.28 10.75 19.99
N ALA A 90 7.22 10.10 20.68
CA ALA A 90 7.49 8.67 20.53
C ALA A 90 6.43 7.78 21.23
N ALA A 91 5.51 8.36 21.99
CA ALA A 91 4.42 7.62 22.59
C ALA A 91 3.47 7.11 21.48
N PRO A 92 3.06 5.84 21.49
CA PRO A 92 2.18 5.31 20.48
C PRO A 92 0.86 6.07 20.48
N THR A 93 0.44 6.55 19.31
CA THR A 93 -0.73 7.42 19.11
C THR A 93 -2.03 6.82 19.68
N ALA A 94 -2.08 5.49 19.85
CA ALA A 94 -3.19 4.77 20.50
C ALA A 94 -3.41 5.15 21.98
N LEU A 95 -2.39 5.65 22.68
CA LEU A 95 -2.50 6.10 24.09
C LEU A 95 -2.84 7.59 24.23
N ALA A 96 -2.75 8.37 23.14
CA ALA A 96 -2.96 9.82 23.18
C ALA A 96 -4.46 10.20 23.17
N THR A 97 -5.35 9.31 22.74
CA THR A 97 -6.80 9.56 22.66
C THR A 97 -7.58 9.09 23.89
N GLU A 98 -6.96 8.41 24.85
CA GLU A 98 -7.65 7.91 26.06
C GLU A 98 -7.76 8.99 27.16
N ASN A 99 -6.99 10.07 27.07
CA ASN A 99 -6.92 11.13 28.09
C ASN A 99 -7.31 12.53 27.56
N ALA A 100 -8.06 12.61 26.45
CA ALA A 100 -8.55 13.88 25.89
C ALA A 100 -10.05 14.07 26.16
#